data_AF-A0AAD8C2S0-F1
#
_entry.id   AF-A0AAD8C2S0-F1
#
_cell.length_a   1.000
_cell.length_b   1.000
_cell.length_c   1.000
_cell.angle_alpha   90.00
_cell.angle_beta   90.00
_cell.angle_gamma   90.00
#
_symmetry.space_group_name_H-M   'P 1'
#
loop_
_entity.id
_entity.type
_entity.pdbx_description
1 polymer ?
#
loop_
_entity_poly.entity_id
_entity_poly.type
_entity_poly.pdbx_seq_one_letter_code
_entity_poly.pdbx_strand_id
1 'polypeptide(L)'
;MNSDIYMGLSRQIFLFLLCVLVTTKACTLGWFGSKCQFMCHCSAFGICDDTGRCLTKCDNGWFGQSCQYQDLATIPGATITAVPQQKTLTWLTDRDETTCNQSANLTTIQISWDTSFPFTWLRLNINSPALTTIFTVTLKTTNHLDISCNKLAITIVDSTTVDLRCDMGLNETVTQIILTGPGVKSICSLYINGGRNVALHQSAEQTSTYTENSKSFFASLAVDGNTNCYFYNNGSTTHTDSEPSPSWTLTLDTPRIVNRFVIYNRADSALIRLKNFNLTAFDINNKALWSYQDQNPEKSLIYTFTRFESDPVSKIRIVPKSKESYDTQYILTLCEVFMYGDCVPGNWGLECNNTCPVECPGSCHQGTGTCFICQGRSDPPLCNTACPDGQWGPNCTNQCSISCYDGSCDRITGQCDKGCNGFINPPFCNTGAALPGLVAPDSAAGAMDTSKDNQNVTPLSCPQCTAQVSTSTTPRIRAVFSLDPVRTPIPPCNSPTPGTEEGPTFLGGCFSLKKFN
;
A
#
# COMPACT_ATOMS: atom_id res chain seq x y z
N MET A 1 -50.72 28.50 -72.91
CA MET A 1 -49.73 29.52 -72.49
C MET A 1 -48.60 28.81 -71.75
N ASN A 2 -47.41 29.39 -71.78
CA ASN A 2 -46.06 28.81 -71.58
C ASN A 2 -45.81 27.74 -70.50
N SER A 3 -44.69 27.06 -70.75
CA SER A 3 -43.94 26.07 -69.96
C SER A 3 -43.10 26.66 -68.81
N ASP A 4 -42.68 25.75 -67.91
CA ASP A 4 -41.48 25.72 -67.05
C ASP A 4 -40.94 26.99 -66.35
N ILE A 5 -40.57 26.85 -65.06
CA ILE A 5 -39.17 26.87 -64.58
C ILE A 5 -39.08 26.77 -63.04
N TYR A 6 -38.11 25.99 -62.57
CA TYR A 6 -37.66 25.87 -61.16
C TYR A 6 -37.04 27.16 -60.62
N MET A 7 -37.22 27.45 -59.31
CA MET A 7 -36.11 27.74 -58.36
C MET A 7 -36.63 28.09 -56.94
N GLY A 8 -35.91 27.66 -55.90
CA GLY A 8 -36.07 28.19 -54.53
C GLY A 8 -36.04 27.15 -53.40
N LEU A 9 -34.84 26.71 -53.00
CA LEU A 9 -34.68 25.86 -51.81
C LEU A 9 -35.05 26.62 -50.52
N SER A 10 -35.78 25.97 -49.62
CA SER A 10 -35.58 26.16 -48.17
C SER A 10 -35.63 24.81 -47.47
N ARG A 11 -34.49 24.38 -46.93
CA ARG A 11 -34.36 23.13 -46.15
C ARG A 11 -34.89 23.37 -44.74
N GLN A 12 -36.01 22.75 -44.38
CA GLN A 12 -36.21 22.30 -43.00
C GLN A 12 -36.09 20.77 -42.97
N ILE A 13 -34.98 20.32 -42.39
CA ILE A 13 -34.64 18.91 -42.25
C ILE A 13 -35.49 18.34 -41.12
N PHE A 14 -36.26 17.30 -41.42
CA PHE A 14 -36.90 16.45 -40.42
C PHE A 14 -35.82 15.67 -39.65
N LEU A 15 -35.18 16.33 -38.68
CA LEU A 15 -34.36 15.68 -37.66
C LEU A 15 -35.29 14.96 -36.69
N PHE A 16 -35.63 13.72 -37.03
CA PHE A 16 -36.10 12.75 -36.03
C PHE A 16 -34.95 12.51 -35.05
N LEU A 17 -34.92 13.28 -33.97
CA LEU A 17 -34.15 12.96 -32.78
C LEU A 17 -34.77 11.69 -32.17
N LEU A 18 -34.28 10.54 -32.61
CA LEU A 18 -34.33 9.30 -31.83
C LEU A 18 -33.45 9.52 -30.59
N CYS A 19 -34.00 10.22 -29.61
CA CYS A 19 -33.47 10.24 -28.27
C CYS A 19 -33.61 8.82 -27.72
N VAL A 20 -32.57 8.01 -27.93
CA VAL A 20 -32.43 6.73 -27.26
C VAL A 20 -32.31 7.05 -25.79
N LEU A 21 -33.44 6.97 -25.09
CA LEU A 21 -33.48 6.85 -23.64
C LEU A 21 -32.76 5.56 -23.29
N VAL A 22 -31.44 5.65 -23.14
CA VAL A 22 -30.65 4.67 -22.41
C VAL A 22 -31.11 4.80 -20.97
N THR A 23 -32.20 4.11 -20.65
CA THR A 23 -32.61 3.88 -19.27
C THR A 23 -31.52 3.03 -18.65
N THR A 24 -30.53 3.68 -18.04
CA THR A 24 -29.56 3.01 -17.17
C THR A 24 -30.37 2.26 -16.13
N LYS A 25 -30.31 0.92 -16.19
CA LYS A 25 -31.12 0.08 -15.32
C LYS A 25 -30.65 0.32 -13.91
N ALA A 26 -31.51 0.94 -13.08
CA ALA A 26 -31.20 1.20 -11.69
C ALA A 26 -30.81 -0.10 -10.99
N CYS A 27 -29.75 -0.05 -10.18
CA CYS A 27 -29.25 -1.21 -9.48
C CYS A 27 -30.24 -1.68 -8.41
N THR A 28 -30.16 -2.97 -8.07
CA THR A 28 -30.83 -3.51 -6.89
C THR A 28 -30.33 -2.83 -5.63
N LEU A 29 -31.20 -2.66 -4.64
CA LEU A 29 -30.84 -2.05 -3.36
C LEU A 29 -29.60 -2.74 -2.76
N GLY A 30 -28.63 -1.96 -2.30
CA GLY A 30 -27.34 -2.47 -1.83
C GLY A 30 -26.26 -2.60 -2.90
N TRP A 31 -26.50 -2.13 -4.12
CA TRP A 31 -25.55 -2.17 -5.24
C TRP A 31 -25.49 -0.86 -6.02
N PHE A 32 -24.31 -0.55 -6.58
CA PHE A 32 -24.07 0.63 -7.40
C PHE A 32 -22.98 0.39 -8.46
N GLY A 33 -22.72 1.39 -9.31
CA GLY A 33 -21.78 1.31 -10.43
C GLY A 33 -22.45 1.01 -11.77
N SER A 34 -21.72 1.19 -12.89
CA SER A 34 -22.28 1.10 -14.25
C SER A 34 -22.85 -0.28 -14.62
N LYS A 35 -22.40 -1.33 -13.93
CA LYS A 35 -22.83 -2.73 -14.07
C LYS A 35 -23.44 -3.27 -12.77
N CYS A 36 -23.73 -2.40 -11.81
CA CYS A 36 -24.12 -2.77 -10.44
C CYS A 36 -23.10 -3.67 -9.74
N GLN A 37 -21.81 -3.47 -10.05
CA GLN A 37 -20.71 -4.36 -9.65
C GLN A 37 -20.10 -4.04 -8.28
N PHE A 38 -20.52 -2.94 -7.64
CA PHE A 38 -20.02 -2.55 -6.33
C PHE A 38 -21.11 -2.73 -5.27
N MET A 39 -20.80 -3.48 -4.22
CA MET A 39 -21.72 -3.74 -3.12
C MET A 39 -21.61 -2.61 -2.08
N CYS A 40 -22.74 -2.09 -1.60
CA CYS A 40 -22.79 -1.05 -0.58
C CYS A 40 -22.34 -1.61 0.78
N HIS A 41 -21.24 -1.10 1.33
CA HIS A 41 -20.76 -1.46 2.67
C HIS A 41 -21.07 -0.34 3.68
N CYS A 42 -22.36 -0.09 3.94
CA CYS A 42 -22.85 0.97 4.81
C CYS A 42 -23.50 0.44 6.09
N SER A 43 -23.22 1.09 7.22
CA SER A 43 -23.84 0.76 8.52
C SER A 43 -25.38 0.85 8.55
N ALA A 44 -25.98 1.62 7.63
CA ALA A 44 -27.42 1.70 7.43
C ALA A 44 -27.94 0.53 6.59
N PHE A 45 -27.89 -0.70 7.13
CA PHE A 45 -28.37 -1.93 6.48
C PHE A 45 -27.78 -2.22 5.08
N GLY A 46 -26.54 -1.79 4.82
CA GLY A 46 -25.93 -1.94 3.50
C GLY A 46 -26.57 -1.07 2.42
N ILE A 47 -27.17 0.08 2.75
CA ILE A 47 -27.78 0.99 1.76
C ILE A 47 -26.87 2.19 1.48
N CYS A 48 -26.59 2.43 0.20
CA CYS A 48 -25.85 3.57 -0.33
C CYS A 48 -26.63 4.26 -1.47
N ASP A 49 -26.19 5.46 -1.88
CA ASP A 49 -26.71 6.13 -3.08
C ASP A 49 -26.14 5.54 -4.39
N ASP A 50 -26.54 6.10 -5.53
CA ASP A 50 -26.11 5.67 -6.86
C ASP A 50 -24.61 5.87 -7.13
N THR A 51 -23.93 6.69 -6.33
CA THR A 51 -22.47 6.88 -6.35
C THR A 51 -21.72 5.97 -5.37
N GLY A 52 -22.45 5.18 -4.58
CA GLY A 52 -21.88 4.33 -3.54
C GLY A 52 -21.70 5.01 -2.19
N ARG A 53 -22.16 6.25 -2.02
CA ARG A 53 -21.95 7.01 -0.79
C ARG A 53 -22.91 6.54 0.30
N CYS A 54 -22.38 6.26 1.48
CA CYS A 54 -23.18 6.03 2.67
C CYS A 54 -23.75 7.35 3.22
N LEU A 55 -25.02 7.35 3.62
CA LEU A 55 -25.64 8.48 4.33
C LEU A 55 -25.10 8.65 5.75
N THR A 56 -24.59 7.57 6.35
CA THR A 56 -24.02 7.54 7.71
C THR A 56 -22.50 7.32 7.65
N LYS A 57 -22.03 6.10 7.93
CA LYS A 57 -20.63 5.67 7.87
C LYS A 57 -20.52 4.27 7.30
N CYS A 58 -19.32 3.91 6.85
CA CYS A 58 -19.00 2.57 6.38
C CYS A 58 -19.34 1.51 7.43
N ASP A 59 -19.63 0.29 6.97
CA ASP A 59 -19.87 -0.82 7.88
C ASP A 59 -18.58 -1.34 8.55
N ASN A 60 -18.68 -2.24 9.53
CA ASN A 60 -17.52 -2.75 10.24
C ASN A 60 -16.56 -3.46 9.27
N GLY A 61 -15.27 -3.11 9.34
CA GLY A 61 -14.24 -3.66 8.46
C GLY A 61 -14.26 -3.14 7.03
N TRP A 62 -14.92 -2.01 6.77
CA TRP A 62 -14.94 -1.34 5.46
C TRP A 62 -14.64 0.15 5.60
N PHE A 63 -13.88 0.72 4.65
CA PHE A 63 -13.47 2.13 4.68
C PHE A 63 -13.17 2.70 3.28
N GLY A 64 -12.72 3.95 3.24
CA GLY A 64 -12.26 4.62 2.02
C GLY A 64 -13.37 5.01 1.05
N GLN A 65 -13.03 5.19 -0.24
CA GLN A 65 -13.97 5.63 -1.28
C GLN A 65 -15.17 4.68 -1.38
N SER A 66 -16.37 5.22 -1.21
CA SER A 66 -17.65 4.47 -1.24
C SER A 66 -17.64 3.19 -0.39
N CYS A 67 -16.84 3.19 0.68
CA CYS A 67 -16.64 2.07 1.60
C CYS A 67 -16.19 0.75 0.92
N GLN A 68 -15.51 0.82 -0.23
CA GLN A 68 -15.15 -0.37 -1.01
C GLN A 68 -13.87 -1.08 -0.54
N TYR A 69 -13.08 -0.48 0.34
CA TYR A 69 -11.84 -1.07 0.84
C TYR A 69 -12.10 -1.88 2.10
N GLN A 70 -11.69 -3.15 2.12
CA GLN A 70 -11.74 -3.95 3.34
C GLN A 70 -10.58 -3.58 4.26
N ASP A 71 -10.88 -3.40 5.55
CA ASP A 71 -9.90 -3.01 6.57
C ASP A 71 -9.21 -4.22 7.21
N LEU A 72 -7.91 -4.39 6.94
CA LEU A 72 -7.08 -5.43 7.56
C LEU A 72 -6.90 -5.25 9.07
N ALA A 73 -7.21 -4.08 9.66
CA ALA A 73 -7.19 -3.91 11.11
C ALA A 73 -8.30 -4.69 11.83
N THR A 74 -9.32 -5.18 11.09
CA THR A 74 -10.53 -5.83 11.66
C THR A 74 -10.74 -7.29 11.26
N ILE A 75 -9.92 -7.83 10.35
CA ILE A 75 -10.06 -9.23 9.92
C ILE A 75 -9.69 -10.21 11.05
N PRO A 76 -10.20 -11.46 11.02
CA PRO A 76 -9.73 -12.51 11.92
C PRO A 76 -8.20 -12.64 11.88
N GLY A 77 -7.60 -12.86 13.05
CA GLY A 77 -6.14 -12.93 13.20
C GLY A 77 -5.44 -11.58 13.41
N ALA A 78 -6.10 -10.45 13.14
CA ALA A 78 -5.55 -9.13 13.42
C ALA A 78 -5.52 -8.81 14.93
N THR A 79 -4.43 -8.20 15.39
CA THR A 79 -4.24 -7.75 16.77
C THR A 79 -3.59 -6.37 16.79
N ILE A 80 -4.05 -5.48 17.68
CA ILE A 80 -3.52 -4.12 17.83
C ILE A 80 -3.16 -3.88 19.29
N THR A 81 -1.89 -3.56 19.56
CA THR A 81 -1.35 -3.41 20.91
C THR A 81 -0.55 -2.12 21.09
N ALA A 82 -0.58 -1.58 22.31
CA ALA A 82 0.24 -0.45 22.74
C ALA A 82 1.52 -0.91 23.45
N VAL A 83 2.66 -0.34 23.10
CA VAL A 83 3.92 -0.45 23.88
C VAL A 83 4.11 0.86 24.66
N PRO A 84 4.54 0.83 25.95
CA PRO A 84 5.10 -0.30 26.70
C PRO A 84 4.10 -1.21 27.44
N GLN A 85 2.80 -0.88 27.44
CA GLN A 85 1.82 -1.50 28.34
C GLN A 85 1.28 -2.86 27.86
N GLN A 86 1.61 -3.28 26.64
CA GLN A 86 1.09 -4.46 25.92
C GLN A 86 -0.44 -4.62 25.99
N LYS A 87 -1.16 -3.50 26.13
CA LYS A 87 -2.62 -3.49 26.22
C LYS A 87 -3.21 -3.46 24.81
N THR A 88 -4.21 -4.32 24.58
CA THR A 88 -5.03 -4.26 23.36
C THR A 88 -5.70 -2.90 23.25
N LEU A 89 -5.60 -2.27 22.08
CA LEU A 89 -6.22 -0.98 21.80
C LEU A 89 -7.54 -1.16 21.06
N THR A 90 -8.65 -0.80 21.69
CA THR A 90 -10.00 -0.93 21.11
C THR A 90 -10.48 0.36 20.43
N TRP A 91 -9.97 1.53 20.84
CA TRP A 91 -10.42 2.82 20.28
C TRP A 91 -9.97 3.04 18.84
N LEU A 92 -8.83 2.46 18.42
CA LEU A 92 -8.32 2.58 17.04
C LEU A 92 -9.28 2.03 15.97
N THR A 93 -10.17 1.12 16.37
CA THR A 93 -11.11 0.38 15.52
C THR A 93 -12.54 0.40 16.06
N ASP A 94 -12.88 1.34 16.97
CA ASP A 94 -14.24 1.50 17.51
C ASP A 94 -15.23 2.14 16.51
N ARG A 95 -14.71 2.60 15.37
CA ARG A 95 -15.42 3.29 14.28
C ARG A 95 -15.92 4.68 14.67
N ASP A 96 -15.28 5.34 15.64
CA ASP A 96 -15.47 6.74 15.98
C ASP A 96 -14.15 7.51 15.76
N GLU A 97 -14.10 8.26 14.66
CA GLU A 97 -12.94 9.04 14.24
C GLU A 97 -12.59 10.20 15.19
N THR A 98 -13.41 10.42 16.23
CA THR A 98 -13.18 11.39 17.31
C THR A 98 -12.60 10.77 18.59
N THR A 99 -12.61 9.44 18.75
CA THR A 99 -12.07 8.77 19.95
C THR A 99 -10.55 8.65 19.90
N CYS A 100 -9.85 9.70 20.34
CA CYS A 100 -8.38 9.71 20.35
C CYS A 100 -7.75 9.05 21.58
N ASN A 101 -6.46 8.71 21.46
CA ASN A 101 -5.67 8.15 22.56
C ASN A 101 -5.72 8.98 23.87
N GLN A 102 -6.04 8.32 24.98
CA GLN A 102 -6.03 8.91 26.33
C GLN A 102 -4.75 8.62 27.13
N SER A 103 -3.85 7.74 26.65
CA SER A 103 -2.62 7.35 27.36
C SER A 103 -1.47 8.31 27.08
N ALA A 104 -1.05 9.07 28.09
CA ALA A 104 0.12 9.94 28.01
C ALA A 104 1.44 9.19 27.73
N ASN A 105 1.49 7.87 27.97
CA ASN A 105 2.69 7.03 27.87
C ASN A 105 2.76 6.19 26.58
N LEU A 106 1.80 6.34 25.65
CA LEU A 106 1.83 5.62 24.37
C LEU A 106 3.01 6.12 23.51
N THR A 107 3.95 5.24 23.17
CA THR A 107 5.08 5.55 22.28
C THR A 107 5.03 4.81 20.96
N THR A 108 4.41 3.63 20.94
CA THR A 108 4.36 2.75 19.78
C THR A 108 3.03 1.99 19.73
N ILE A 109 2.43 1.92 18.54
CA ILE A 109 1.35 0.99 18.20
C ILE A 109 1.95 -0.14 17.37
N GLN A 110 1.60 -1.38 17.70
CA GLN A 110 1.93 -2.56 16.89
C GLN A 110 0.64 -3.20 16.40
N ILE A 111 0.51 -3.33 15.08
CA ILE A 111 -0.51 -4.13 14.40
C ILE A 111 0.16 -5.42 13.96
N SER A 112 -0.46 -6.56 14.21
CA SER A 112 0.09 -7.88 13.87
C SER A 112 -1.01 -8.83 13.41
N TRP A 113 -0.67 -9.70 12.47
CA TRP A 113 -1.55 -10.74 11.95
C TRP A 113 -0.94 -12.14 12.11
N ASP A 114 -1.79 -13.16 12.18
CA ASP A 114 -1.41 -14.58 12.10
C ASP A 114 -1.02 -15.01 10.67
N THR A 115 -1.41 -14.22 9.68
CA THR A 115 -1.27 -14.44 8.24
C THR A 115 -0.64 -13.20 7.61
N SER A 116 0.07 -13.35 6.48
CA SER A 116 0.80 -12.22 5.89
C SER A 116 0.05 -11.57 4.72
N PHE A 117 0.15 -10.25 4.63
CA PHE A 117 -0.54 -9.43 3.62
C PHE A 117 0.45 -8.50 2.90
N PRO A 118 0.30 -8.24 1.59
CA PRO A 118 1.08 -7.19 0.95
C PRO A 118 0.57 -5.82 1.42
N PHE A 119 1.47 -5.03 2.03
CA PHE A 119 1.16 -3.68 2.48
C PHE A 119 1.18 -2.71 1.30
N THR A 120 0.10 -1.94 1.11
CA THR A 120 0.02 -0.90 0.08
C THR A 120 -0.01 0.49 0.72
N TRP A 121 -1.05 0.80 1.48
CA TRP A 121 -1.22 2.06 2.20
C TRP A 121 -2.13 1.86 3.42
N LEU A 122 -2.15 2.83 4.33
CA LEU A 122 -3.08 2.90 5.46
C LEU A 122 -3.60 4.32 5.63
N ARG A 123 -4.75 4.46 6.29
CA ARG A 123 -5.38 5.74 6.65
C ARG A 123 -5.32 5.94 8.16
N LEU A 124 -5.02 7.15 8.59
CA LEU A 124 -5.16 7.60 9.97
C LEU A 124 -6.14 8.76 10.05
N ASN A 125 -7.04 8.70 11.01
CA ASN A 125 -7.70 9.88 11.55
C ASN A 125 -6.88 10.39 12.73
N ILE A 126 -6.62 11.69 12.79
CA ILE A 126 -5.73 12.34 13.75
C ILE A 126 -6.32 13.68 14.23
N ASN A 127 -6.09 14.01 15.49
CA ASN A 127 -6.55 15.27 16.09
C ASN A 127 -5.71 16.51 15.73
N SER A 128 -4.55 16.33 15.08
CA SER A 128 -3.70 17.43 14.62
C SER A 128 -2.75 16.98 13.50
N PRO A 129 -2.97 17.41 12.23
CA PRO A 129 -2.13 17.04 11.09
C PRO A 129 -0.65 17.36 11.20
N ALA A 130 -0.29 18.40 11.96
CA ALA A 130 1.09 18.80 12.23
C ALA A 130 1.92 17.71 12.97
N LEU A 131 1.28 16.65 13.47
CA LEU A 131 1.91 15.56 14.22
C LEU A 131 2.19 14.30 13.37
N THR A 132 1.94 14.36 12.06
CA THR A 132 2.27 13.27 11.12
C THR A 132 3.76 13.11 10.84
N THR A 133 4.53 14.19 10.97
CA THR A 133 5.98 14.23 10.74
C THR A 133 6.81 13.68 11.90
N ILE A 134 6.16 13.27 13.00
CA ILE A 134 6.81 12.87 14.26
C ILE A 134 6.49 11.43 14.68
N PHE A 135 6.27 10.55 13.72
CA PHE A 135 6.36 9.10 13.91
C PHE A 135 7.00 8.41 12.69
N THR A 136 7.58 7.23 12.91
CA THR A 136 8.11 6.35 11.87
C THR A 136 7.19 5.15 11.67
N VAL A 137 7.22 4.59 10.46
CA VAL A 137 6.55 3.33 10.12
C VAL A 137 7.63 2.26 9.90
N THR A 138 7.53 1.13 10.58
CA THR A 138 8.37 -0.05 10.35
C THR A 138 7.47 -1.23 10.01
N LEU A 139 7.85 -1.99 8.98
CA LEU A 139 7.12 -3.15 8.50
C LEU A 139 7.94 -4.41 8.80
N LYS A 140 7.33 -5.46 9.37
CA LYS A 140 7.99 -6.76 9.52
C LYS A 140 7.55 -7.71 8.42
N THR A 141 8.49 -8.26 7.65
CA THR A 141 8.16 -9.26 6.62
C THR A 141 8.01 -10.67 7.22
N THR A 142 7.52 -11.61 6.40
CA THR A 142 7.46 -13.04 6.75
C THR A 142 8.82 -13.63 7.13
N ASN A 143 9.92 -13.03 6.66
CA ASN A 143 11.29 -13.44 6.97
C ASN A 143 11.82 -12.83 8.28
N HIS A 144 10.94 -12.20 9.08
CA HIS A 144 11.26 -11.45 10.30
C HIS A 144 12.27 -10.30 10.09
N LEU A 145 12.35 -9.77 8.87
CA LEU A 145 13.14 -8.58 8.56
C LEU A 145 12.34 -7.32 8.91
N ASP A 146 12.93 -6.45 9.74
CA ASP A 146 12.37 -5.15 10.09
C ASP A 146 12.78 -4.12 9.03
N ILE A 147 11.82 -3.70 8.20
CA ILE A 147 12.03 -2.72 7.13
C ILE A 147 11.48 -1.36 7.56
N SER A 148 12.38 -0.41 7.82
CA SER A 148 12.04 0.98 8.09
C SER A 148 11.52 1.66 6.81
N CYS A 149 10.36 2.31 6.90
CA CYS A 149 9.73 3.05 5.82
C CYS A 149 10.46 4.38 5.53
N ASN A 150 11.68 4.28 4.99
CA ASN A 150 12.56 5.43 4.74
C ASN A 150 12.04 6.37 3.64
N LYS A 151 11.08 5.90 2.83
CA LYS A 151 10.32 6.67 1.83
C LYS A 151 8.83 6.67 2.20
N LEU A 152 8.52 7.16 3.39
CA LEU A 152 7.14 7.38 3.83
C LEU A 152 6.54 8.56 3.06
N ALA A 153 5.61 8.27 2.15
CA ALA A 153 4.81 9.29 1.49
C ALA A 153 3.53 9.52 2.30
N ILE A 154 3.24 10.79 2.59
CA ILE A 154 2.11 11.24 3.41
C ILE A 154 1.23 12.14 2.55
N THR A 155 -0.06 11.81 2.48
CA THR A 155 -1.06 12.65 1.82
C THR A 155 -2.07 13.15 2.84
N ILE A 156 -2.22 14.48 2.93
CA ILE A 156 -3.30 15.09 3.71
C ILE A 156 -4.57 15.05 2.86
N VAL A 157 -5.58 14.32 3.33
CA VAL A 157 -6.88 14.19 2.65
C VAL A 157 -7.81 15.31 3.09
N ASP A 158 -7.81 15.62 4.39
CA ASP A 158 -8.54 16.74 4.99
C ASP A 158 -7.86 17.19 6.31
N SER A 159 -8.50 18.05 7.10
CA SER A 159 -7.98 18.58 8.38
C SER A 159 -7.76 17.54 9.49
N THR A 160 -8.23 16.31 9.29
CA THR A 160 -8.23 15.21 10.27
C THR A 160 -7.79 13.87 9.67
N THR A 161 -7.83 13.71 8.35
CA THR A 161 -7.53 12.44 7.67
C THR A 161 -6.23 12.51 6.89
N VAL A 162 -5.36 11.51 7.08
CA VAL A 162 -4.13 11.35 6.31
C VAL A 162 -3.95 9.93 5.81
N ASP A 163 -3.48 9.79 4.58
CA ASP A 163 -3.09 8.51 4.00
C ASP A 163 -1.56 8.37 4.00
N LEU A 164 -1.07 7.20 4.40
CA LEU A 164 0.36 6.86 4.45
C LEU A 164 0.65 5.75 3.45
N ARG A 165 1.70 5.91 2.64
CA ARG A 165 2.24 4.88 1.75
C ARG A 165 3.75 4.70 1.95
N CYS A 166 4.21 3.45 1.91
CA CYS A 166 5.64 3.12 1.91
C CYS A 166 6.11 2.78 0.50
N ASP A 167 6.70 3.76 -0.19
CA ASP A 167 7.14 3.61 -1.59
C ASP A 167 8.57 3.04 -1.65
N MET A 168 8.68 1.75 -1.32
CA MET A 168 9.96 1.04 -1.15
C MET A 168 10.20 -0.10 -2.16
N GLY A 169 9.28 -0.35 -3.09
CA GLY A 169 9.38 -1.50 -4.00
C GLY A 169 9.39 -2.85 -3.28
N LEU A 170 8.60 -2.97 -2.20
CA LEU A 170 8.49 -4.23 -1.44
C LEU A 170 7.83 -5.29 -2.32
N ASN A 171 8.58 -6.36 -2.60
CA ASN A 171 8.10 -7.55 -3.31
C ASN A 171 7.80 -8.71 -2.35
N GLU A 172 7.41 -8.40 -1.11
CA GLU A 172 7.13 -9.34 -0.03
C GLU A 172 5.81 -9.00 0.69
N THR A 173 5.34 -9.92 1.53
CA THR A 173 4.19 -9.70 2.43
C THR A 173 4.66 -9.41 3.85
N VAL A 174 3.88 -8.62 4.59
CA VAL A 174 4.16 -8.21 5.96
C VAL A 174 3.28 -8.98 6.95
N THR A 175 3.81 -9.22 8.15
CA THR A 175 3.11 -9.81 9.29
C THR A 175 2.85 -8.79 10.40
N GLN A 176 3.55 -7.65 10.40
CA GLN A 176 3.34 -6.56 11.36
C GLN A 176 3.56 -5.18 10.74
N ILE A 177 2.82 -4.19 11.24
CA ILE A 177 3.07 -2.75 11.07
C ILE A 177 3.35 -2.16 12.45
N ILE A 178 4.41 -1.36 12.57
CA ILE A 178 4.83 -0.72 13.81
C ILE A 178 4.88 0.80 13.56
N LEU A 179 4.05 1.55 14.28
CA LEU A 179 4.04 3.01 14.28
C LEU A 179 4.76 3.48 15.56
N THR A 180 5.87 4.21 15.46
CA THR A 180 6.67 4.64 16.63
C THR A 180 6.96 6.13 16.62
N GLY A 181 6.71 6.81 17.74
CA GLY A 181 7.06 8.22 17.94
C GLY A 181 5.99 9.02 18.68
N PRO A 182 6.28 10.26 19.08
CA PRO A 182 5.32 11.09 19.81
C PRO A 182 4.01 11.36 19.04
N GLY A 183 4.02 11.34 17.71
CA GLY A 183 2.81 11.49 16.88
C GLY A 183 1.79 10.36 17.03
N VAL A 184 2.21 9.18 17.49
CA VAL A 184 1.32 8.03 17.74
C VAL A 184 0.17 8.39 18.71
N LYS A 185 0.36 9.39 19.58
CA LYS A 185 -0.65 9.89 20.53
C LYS A 185 -1.75 10.73 19.89
N SER A 186 -1.58 11.23 18.66
CA SER A 186 -2.58 12.06 17.98
C SER A 186 -3.62 11.25 17.20
N ILE A 187 -3.40 9.94 17.04
CA ILE A 187 -4.26 9.04 16.29
C ILE A 187 -5.60 8.87 17.02
N CYS A 188 -6.68 8.80 16.24
CA CYS A 188 -8.07 8.61 16.68
C CYS A 188 -8.72 7.42 15.96
N SER A 189 -8.34 7.10 14.72
CA SER A 189 -8.65 5.80 14.10
C SER A 189 -7.55 5.39 13.13
N LEU A 190 -7.46 4.09 12.85
CA LEU A 190 -6.54 3.49 11.88
C LEU A 190 -7.28 2.49 11.01
N TYR A 191 -7.13 2.61 9.69
CA TYR A 191 -7.62 1.64 8.71
C TYR A 191 -6.47 1.20 7.80
N ILE A 192 -6.38 -0.09 7.48
CA ILE A 192 -5.26 -0.67 6.71
C ILE A 192 -5.81 -1.30 5.43
N ASN A 193 -5.29 -0.89 4.26
CA ASN A 193 -5.85 -1.31 2.99
C ASN A 193 -5.70 -2.82 2.72
N GLY A 194 -6.81 -3.54 2.70
CA GLY A 194 -6.93 -4.94 2.30
C GLY A 194 -7.36 -5.16 0.85
N GLY A 195 -7.48 -4.09 0.05
CA GLY A 195 -8.00 -4.11 -1.32
C GLY A 195 -9.54 -4.04 -1.39
N ARG A 196 -10.04 -3.91 -2.61
CA ARG A 196 -11.47 -3.93 -2.95
C ARG A 196 -11.81 -5.29 -3.55
N ASN A 197 -13.04 -5.78 -3.37
CA ASN A 197 -13.45 -7.01 -4.05
C ASN A 197 -13.72 -6.72 -5.53
N VAL A 198 -12.82 -7.17 -6.41
CA VAL A 198 -12.90 -6.93 -7.87
C VAL A 198 -13.67 -8.01 -8.63
N ALA A 199 -14.11 -9.07 -7.97
CA ALA A 199 -14.77 -10.22 -8.62
C ALA A 199 -16.28 -10.03 -8.85
N LEU A 200 -16.95 -9.20 -8.05
CA LEU A 200 -18.42 -9.09 -8.03
C LEU A 200 -18.98 -8.68 -9.40
N HIS A 201 -20.00 -9.40 -9.85
CA HIS A 201 -20.69 -9.24 -11.13
C HIS A 201 -19.77 -9.15 -12.37
N GLN A 202 -18.55 -9.68 -12.29
CA GLN A 202 -17.66 -9.86 -13.43
C GLN A 202 -18.11 -11.05 -14.30
N SER A 203 -17.53 -11.17 -15.50
CA SER A 203 -17.91 -12.24 -16.42
C SER A 203 -17.41 -13.60 -15.90
N ALA A 204 -18.33 -14.51 -15.60
CA ALA A 204 -18.04 -15.84 -15.11
C ALA A 204 -18.59 -16.91 -16.06
N GLU A 205 -17.75 -17.89 -16.41
CA GLU A 205 -18.03 -19.00 -17.31
C GLU A 205 -17.69 -20.33 -16.64
N GLN A 206 -18.37 -21.40 -17.03
CA GLN A 206 -18.07 -22.77 -16.59
C GLN A 206 -18.25 -23.76 -17.74
N THR A 207 -17.52 -24.88 -17.68
CA THR A 207 -17.46 -25.90 -18.74
C THR A 207 -18.80 -26.54 -19.09
N SER A 208 -19.67 -26.72 -18.10
CA SER A 208 -21.01 -27.27 -18.22
C SER A 208 -21.90 -26.69 -17.11
N THR A 209 -23.23 -26.73 -17.26
CA THR A 209 -24.16 -26.15 -16.27
C THR A 209 -25.22 -27.16 -15.88
N TYR A 210 -25.05 -27.73 -14.68
CA TYR A 210 -26.03 -28.63 -14.12
C TYR A 210 -27.38 -27.93 -13.91
N THR A 211 -28.45 -28.67 -14.21
CA THR A 211 -29.83 -28.20 -14.08
C THR A 211 -30.68 -29.29 -13.44
N GLU A 212 -31.37 -28.95 -12.36
CA GLU A 212 -32.24 -29.85 -11.60
C GLU A 212 -33.58 -29.16 -11.35
N ASN A 213 -34.71 -29.83 -11.59
CA ASN A 213 -36.06 -29.30 -11.32
C ASN A 213 -36.28 -27.88 -11.89
N SER A 214 -35.79 -27.63 -13.12
CA SER A 214 -35.79 -26.33 -13.81
C SER A 214 -34.96 -25.20 -13.16
N LYS A 215 -34.17 -25.48 -12.11
CA LYS A 215 -33.13 -24.57 -11.58
C LYS A 215 -31.78 -24.92 -12.22
N SER A 216 -31.17 -23.95 -12.90
CA SER A 216 -29.81 -24.05 -13.44
C SER A 216 -28.81 -23.35 -12.52
N PHE A 217 -27.65 -23.96 -12.29
CA PHE A 217 -26.64 -23.50 -11.34
C PHE A 217 -25.48 -22.79 -12.06
N PHE A 218 -25.78 -21.62 -12.63
CA PHE A 218 -24.89 -20.84 -13.49
C PHE A 218 -23.59 -20.38 -12.81
N ALA A 219 -22.53 -20.18 -13.60
CA ALA A 219 -21.23 -19.67 -13.15
C ALA A 219 -21.28 -18.33 -12.43
N SER A 220 -22.24 -17.46 -12.78
CA SER A 220 -22.41 -16.12 -12.18
C SER A 220 -22.82 -16.15 -10.71
N LEU A 221 -23.28 -17.30 -10.18
CA LEU A 221 -23.60 -17.45 -8.76
C LEU A 221 -22.36 -17.32 -7.86
N ALA A 222 -21.16 -17.60 -8.37
CA ALA A 222 -19.92 -17.44 -7.60
C ALA A 222 -19.35 -16.01 -7.57
N VAL A 223 -20.12 -15.02 -8.04
CA VAL A 223 -19.75 -13.59 -8.06
C VAL A 223 -20.94 -12.67 -7.77
N ASP A 224 -22.01 -13.19 -7.17
CA ASP A 224 -23.23 -12.40 -6.87
C ASP A 224 -23.24 -11.78 -5.47
N GLY A 225 -22.19 -12.01 -4.68
CA GLY A 225 -22.02 -11.50 -3.32
C GLY A 225 -22.76 -12.31 -2.26
N ASN A 226 -23.46 -13.39 -2.63
CA ASN A 226 -24.32 -14.14 -1.73
C ASN A 226 -23.59 -15.37 -1.14
N THR A 227 -23.04 -15.21 0.05
CA THR A 227 -22.34 -16.28 0.79
C THR A 227 -23.27 -17.34 1.43
N ASN A 228 -24.55 -17.45 1.01
CA ASN A 228 -25.42 -18.57 1.38
C ASN A 228 -25.02 -19.84 0.60
N CYS A 229 -24.06 -20.57 1.15
CA CYS A 229 -23.48 -21.75 0.51
C CYS A 229 -24.28 -23.06 0.68
N TYR A 230 -25.52 -23.00 1.22
CA TYR A 230 -26.39 -24.17 1.39
C TYR A 230 -27.19 -24.44 0.11
N PHE A 231 -26.68 -25.33 -0.73
CA PHE A 231 -27.14 -25.61 -2.10
C PHE A 231 -28.67 -25.67 -2.31
N TYR A 232 -29.39 -26.38 -1.42
CA TYR A 232 -30.85 -26.57 -1.51
C TYR A 232 -31.67 -25.49 -0.76
N ASN A 233 -31.07 -24.71 0.15
CA ASN A 233 -31.77 -23.72 0.98
C ASN A 233 -31.68 -22.31 0.36
N ASN A 234 -32.14 -22.17 -0.89
CA ASN A 234 -31.95 -20.95 -1.70
C ASN A 234 -30.48 -20.50 -1.77
N GLY A 235 -29.53 -21.45 -1.75
CA GLY A 235 -28.12 -21.14 -1.82
C GLY A 235 -27.68 -20.59 -3.18
N SER A 236 -26.69 -19.70 -3.15
CA SER A 236 -25.92 -19.28 -4.31
C SER A 236 -24.70 -20.17 -4.40
N THR A 237 -24.68 -21.07 -5.39
CA THR A 237 -23.59 -22.03 -5.59
C THR A 237 -23.63 -22.51 -7.03
N THR A 238 -22.51 -22.37 -7.74
CA THR A 238 -22.33 -22.90 -9.09
C THR A 238 -22.31 -24.43 -9.08
N HIS A 239 -22.66 -25.07 -10.20
CA HIS A 239 -22.54 -26.52 -10.32
C HIS A 239 -22.31 -26.90 -11.79
N THR A 240 -21.15 -27.50 -12.09
CA THR A 240 -20.92 -28.17 -13.36
C THR A 240 -21.68 -29.49 -13.42
N ASP A 241 -21.89 -30.04 -14.60
CA ASP A 241 -22.21 -31.47 -14.73
C ASP A 241 -21.03 -32.34 -14.26
N SER A 242 -21.29 -33.65 -14.14
CA SER A 242 -20.25 -34.65 -13.83
C SER A 242 -19.42 -34.94 -15.08
N GLU A 243 -18.25 -34.31 -15.19
CA GLU A 243 -17.40 -34.34 -16.39
C GLU A 243 -15.90 -34.59 -16.07
N PRO A 244 -15.03 -34.89 -17.07
CA PRO A 244 -13.66 -35.31 -16.79
C PRO A 244 -12.74 -34.17 -16.33
N SER A 245 -13.02 -32.95 -16.79
CA SER A 245 -12.17 -31.76 -16.63
C SER A 245 -12.99 -30.49 -16.40
N PRO A 246 -13.87 -30.44 -15.38
CA PRO A 246 -14.69 -29.26 -15.12
C PRO A 246 -13.79 -28.08 -14.74
N SER A 247 -14.20 -26.88 -15.16
CA SER A 247 -13.56 -25.65 -14.70
C SER A 247 -14.52 -24.49 -14.66
N TRP A 248 -14.20 -23.53 -13.79
CA TRP A 248 -14.88 -22.24 -13.70
C TRP A 248 -13.84 -21.14 -13.96
N THR A 249 -14.20 -20.15 -14.77
CA THR A 249 -13.31 -19.08 -15.23
C THR A 249 -13.98 -17.74 -14.97
N LEU A 250 -13.27 -16.82 -14.31
CA LEU A 250 -13.67 -15.42 -14.15
C LEU A 250 -12.78 -14.53 -15.02
N THR A 251 -13.39 -13.61 -15.76
CA THR A 251 -12.72 -12.59 -16.56
C THR A 251 -13.09 -11.21 -16.05
N LEU A 252 -12.08 -10.44 -15.65
CA LEU A 252 -12.19 -9.05 -15.23
C LEU A 252 -12.37 -8.15 -16.45
N ASP A 253 -13.27 -7.17 -16.35
CA ASP A 253 -13.53 -6.17 -17.38
C ASP A 253 -12.35 -5.23 -17.65
N THR A 254 -11.46 -5.06 -16.69
CA THR A 254 -10.17 -4.37 -16.84
C THR A 254 -9.17 -5.02 -15.88
N PRO A 255 -7.90 -5.23 -16.28
CA PRO A 255 -6.91 -5.89 -15.43
C PRO A 255 -6.74 -5.22 -14.05
N ARG A 256 -6.38 -6.02 -13.05
CA ARG A 256 -6.21 -5.61 -11.64
C ARG A 256 -4.97 -6.23 -11.04
N ILE A 257 -4.39 -5.57 -10.05
CA ILE A 257 -3.42 -6.19 -9.14
C ILE A 257 -4.22 -6.90 -8.06
N VAL A 258 -4.17 -8.24 -8.02
CA VAL A 258 -4.99 -9.07 -7.11
C VAL A 258 -4.10 -9.90 -6.21
N ASN A 259 -4.23 -9.66 -4.90
CA ASN A 259 -3.25 -10.08 -3.90
C ASN A 259 -3.83 -11.02 -2.83
N ARG A 260 -5.15 -11.16 -2.77
CA ARG A 260 -5.82 -11.99 -1.76
C ARG A 260 -7.10 -12.58 -2.32
N PHE A 261 -7.30 -13.87 -2.06
CA PHE A 261 -8.42 -14.66 -2.55
C PHE A 261 -9.15 -15.25 -1.35
N VAL A 262 -10.48 -15.15 -1.34
CA VAL A 262 -11.36 -15.78 -0.36
C VAL A 262 -12.43 -16.53 -1.14
N ILE A 263 -12.32 -17.86 -1.17
CA ILE A 263 -13.20 -18.75 -1.92
C ILE A 263 -14.09 -19.48 -0.93
N TYR A 264 -15.40 -19.25 -1.04
CA TYR A 264 -16.41 -19.96 -0.28
C TYR A 264 -16.75 -21.27 -1.01
N ASN A 265 -16.66 -22.37 -0.26
CA ASN A 265 -17.03 -23.69 -0.69
C ASN A 265 -18.53 -23.94 -0.43
N ARG A 266 -19.10 -24.96 -1.07
CA ARG A 266 -20.46 -25.43 -0.81
C ARG A 266 -20.56 -25.99 0.62
N ALA A 267 -21.57 -25.58 1.41
CA ALA A 267 -21.64 -25.80 2.87
C ALA A 267 -22.33 -27.09 3.34
N ASP A 268 -22.66 -28.02 2.43
CA ASP A 268 -23.36 -29.27 2.75
C ASP A 268 -22.44 -30.50 2.62
N SER A 269 -23.00 -31.67 2.31
CA SER A 269 -22.25 -32.93 2.23
C SER A 269 -21.13 -32.94 1.19
N ALA A 270 -21.17 -32.07 0.16
CA ALA A 270 -20.25 -32.11 -0.99
C ALA A 270 -18.93 -31.32 -0.82
N LEU A 271 -18.60 -30.89 0.40
CA LEU A 271 -17.41 -30.09 0.73
C LEU A 271 -16.06 -30.64 0.18
N ILE A 272 -15.91 -31.95 -0.07
CA ILE A 272 -14.61 -32.49 -0.54
C ILE A 272 -14.26 -32.06 -1.96
N ARG A 273 -15.25 -31.73 -2.81
CA ARG A 273 -15.05 -31.52 -4.25
C ARG A 273 -14.06 -30.41 -4.56
N LEU A 274 -13.99 -29.39 -3.70
CA LEU A 274 -13.05 -28.27 -3.84
C LEU A 274 -11.67 -28.54 -3.20
N LYS A 275 -11.47 -29.60 -2.40
CA LYS A 275 -10.17 -29.89 -1.76
C LYS A 275 -9.04 -30.03 -2.78
N ASN A 276 -7.86 -29.50 -2.49
CA ASN A 276 -6.66 -29.53 -3.35
C ASN A 276 -6.82 -28.82 -4.71
N PHE A 277 -7.83 -27.96 -4.90
CA PHE A 277 -8.07 -27.28 -6.18
C PHE A 277 -6.85 -26.52 -6.72
N ASN A 278 -6.78 -26.38 -8.04
CA ASN A 278 -5.82 -25.47 -8.68
C ASN A 278 -6.55 -24.19 -9.11
N LEU A 279 -5.93 -23.04 -8.85
CA LEU A 279 -6.29 -21.75 -9.43
C LEU A 279 -5.13 -21.25 -10.30
N THR A 280 -5.38 -20.91 -11.56
CA THR A 280 -4.39 -20.30 -12.46
C THR A 280 -4.84 -18.89 -12.82
N ALA A 281 -3.94 -17.91 -12.72
CA ALA A 281 -4.17 -16.54 -13.15
C ALA A 281 -3.51 -16.27 -14.51
N PHE A 282 -4.12 -15.40 -15.31
CA PHE A 282 -3.70 -15.09 -16.67
C PHE A 282 -3.68 -13.57 -16.93
N ASP A 283 -2.78 -13.14 -17.80
CA ASP A 283 -2.75 -11.78 -18.35
C ASP A 283 -3.87 -11.57 -19.39
N ILE A 284 -3.95 -10.38 -19.99
CA ILE A 284 -4.94 -10.04 -21.02
C ILE A 284 -4.78 -10.86 -22.32
N ASN A 285 -3.61 -11.45 -22.56
CA ASN A 285 -3.30 -12.28 -23.72
C ASN A 285 -3.59 -13.78 -23.47
N ASN A 286 -4.13 -14.15 -22.31
CA ASN A 286 -4.30 -15.53 -21.82
C ASN A 286 -2.97 -16.26 -21.56
N LYS A 287 -1.85 -15.55 -21.40
CA LYS A 287 -0.60 -16.12 -20.88
C LYS A 287 -0.78 -16.39 -19.38
N ALA A 288 -0.48 -17.60 -18.93
CA ALA A 288 -0.48 -17.91 -17.51
C ALA A 288 0.61 -17.09 -16.79
N LEU A 289 0.20 -16.34 -15.77
CA LEU A 289 1.10 -15.58 -14.89
C LEU A 289 1.63 -16.51 -13.78
N TRP A 290 0.72 -17.21 -13.12
CA TRP A 290 1.03 -18.12 -12.02
C TRP A 290 -0.10 -19.13 -11.78
N SER A 291 0.21 -20.16 -11.00
CA SER A 291 -0.79 -21.07 -10.43
C SER A 291 -0.62 -21.19 -8.91
N TYR A 292 -1.73 -21.34 -8.22
CA TYR A 292 -1.85 -21.77 -6.85
C TYR A 292 -2.48 -23.17 -6.84
N GLN A 293 -2.01 -24.05 -5.96
CA GLN A 293 -2.69 -25.29 -5.62
C GLN A 293 -2.97 -25.25 -4.12
N ASP A 294 -4.21 -25.55 -3.75
CA ASP A 294 -4.61 -25.63 -2.34
C ASP A 294 -3.74 -26.63 -1.57
N GLN A 295 -3.21 -26.17 -0.45
CA GLN A 295 -2.32 -26.93 0.44
C GLN A 295 -3.02 -27.35 1.74
N ASN A 296 -4.32 -27.06 1.90
CA ASN A 296 -5.03 -27.41 3.13
C ASN A 296 -5.12 -28.94 3.28
N PRO A 297 -4.66 -29.50 4.41
CA PRO A 297 -4.68 -30.95 4.62
C PRO A 297 -6.10 -31.49 4.71
N GLU A 298 -7.08 -30.66 5.04
CA GLU A 298 -8.49 -30.98 5.17
C GLU A 298 -9.40 -30.09 4.32
N LYS A 299 -10.62 -30.57 4.05
CA LYS A 299 -11.64 -29.78 3.36
C LYS A 299 -12.08 -28.59 4.22
N SER A 300 -12.07 -27.40 3.65
CA SER A 300 -12.56 -26.17 4.32
C SER A 300 -13.88 -25.70 3.73
N LEU A 301 -14.65 -24.95 4.53
CA LEU A 301 -15.77 -24.14 4.06
C LEU A 301 -15.30 -22.85 3.38
N ILE A 302 -14.15 -22.30 3.80
CA ILE A 302 -13.57 -21.08 3.25
C ILE A 302 -12.08 -21.31 3.01
N TYR A 303 -11.63 -21.14 1.78
CA TYR A 303 -10.22 -21.17 1.40
C TYR A 303 -9.73 -19.72 1.26
N THR A 304 -8.78 -19.32 2.10
CA THR A 304 -8.15 -17.99 2.02
C THR A 304 -6.67 -18.15 1.74
N PHE A 305 -6.15 -17.40 0.78
CA PHE A 305 -4.71 -17.27 0.57
C PHE A 305 -4.33 -15.87 0.07
N THR A 306 -3.09 -15.48 0.38
CA THR A 306 -2.48 -14.22 -0.05
C THR A 306 -1.28 -14.50 -0.95
N ARG A 307 -0.98 -13.53 -1.81
CA ARG A 307 0.18 -13.54 -2.71
C ARG A 307 0.62 -12.09 -2.90
N PHE A 308 1.92 -11.83 -2.94
CA PHE A 308 2.40 -10.59 -3.54
C PHE A 308 2.33 -10.74 -5.05
N GLU A 309 1.54 -9.90 -5.71
CA GLU A 309 1.47 -9.83 -7.16
C GLU A 309 1.72 -8.41 -7.66
N SER A 310 2.43 -8.32 -8.78
CA SER A 310 2.72 -7.07 -9.51
C SER A 310 2.24 -7.11 -10.95
N ASP A 311 2.02 -8.29 -11.51
CA ASP A 311 1.53 -8.46 -12.88
C ASP A 311 -0.01 -8.32 -12.92
N PRO A 312 -0.57 -7.50 -13.84
CA PRO A 312 -2.02 -7.34 -13.96
C PRO A 312 -2.75 -8.64 -14.35
N VAL A 313 -3.54 -9.16 -13.42
CA VAL A 313 -4.45 -10.29 -13.66
C VAL A 313 -5.63 -9.78 -14.48
N SER A 314 -5.94 -10.46 -15.59
CA SER A 314 -7.18 -10.25 -16.36
C SER A 314 -8.22 -11.34 -16.09
N LYS A 315 -7.76 -12.53 -15.72
CA LYS A 315 -8.59 -13.74 -15.71
C LYS A 315 -8.04 -14.75 -14.73
N ILE A 316 -8.92 -15.48 -14.05
CA ILE A 316 -8.57 -16.66 -13.25
C ILE A 316 -9.37 -17.87 -13.71
N ARG A 317 -8.81 -19.07 -13.53
CA ARG A 317 -9.50 -20.35 -13.73
C ARG A 317 -9.30 -21.26 -12.53
N ILE A 318 -10.38 -21.82 -12.00
CA ILE A 318 -10.40 -22.80 -10.92
C ILE A 318 -10.73 -24.18 -11.51
N VAL A 319 -9.98 -25.20 -11.08
CA VAL A 319 -10.13 -26.61 -11.50
C VAL A 319 -10.06 -27.50 -10.24
N PRO A 320 -11.05 -28.37 -9.98
CA PRO A 320 -11.01 -29.27 -8.82
C PRO A 320 -9.95 -30.35 -9.01
N LYS A 321 -9.44 -30.89 -7.89
CA LYS A 321 -8.53 -32.04 -7.85
C LYS A 321 -9.03 -33.19 -6.99
N SER A 322 -10.22 -33.03 -6.40
CA SER A 322 -10.88 -34.01 -5.55
C SER A 322 -12.32 -34.20 -6.01
N LYS A 323 -12.93 -35.33 -5.64
CA LYS A 323 -14.34 -35.65 -5.89
C LYS A 323 -14.88 -36.49 -4.74
N GLU A 324 -16.20 -36.55 -4.55
CA GLU A 324 -16.80 -37.45 -3.56
C GLU A 324 -16.60 -38.92 -3.99
N SER A 325 -16.60 -39.85 -3.02
CA SER A 325 -16.35 -41.27 -3.30
C SER A 325 -17.41 -41.91 -4.23
N TYR A 326 -18.60 -41.32 -4.29
CA TYR A 326 -19.70 -41.73 -5.16
C TYR A 326 -19.76 -40.96 -6.50
N ASP A 327 -18.98 -39.89 -6.67
CA ASP A 327 -18.95 -39.15 -7.93
C ASP A 327 -18.21 -39.98 -8.99
N THR A 328 -18.81 -40.20 -10.16
CA THR A 328 -18.18 -40.97 -11.24
C THR A 328 -17.01 -40.19 -11.86
N GLN A 329 -17.21 -38.89 -12.11
CA GLN A 329 -16.20 -37.97 -12.65
C GLN A 329 -16.00 -36.79 -11.68
N TYR A 330 -15.41 -35.68 -12.13
CA TYR A 330 -15.28 -34.49 -11.29
C TYR A 330 -16.52 -33.60 -11.43
N ILE A 331 -16.85 -32.89 -10.35
CA ILE A 331 -17.88 -31.85 -10.32
C ILE A 331 -17.25 -30.64 -9.61
N LEU A 332 -17.33 -29.46 -10.22
CA LEU A 332 -16.94 -28.22 -9.56
C LEU A 332 -18.18 -27.50 -9.02
N THR A 333 -18.11 -27.13 -7.74
CA THR A 333 -19.08 -26.24 -7.08
C THR A 333 -18.34 -25.14 -6.34
N LEU A 334 -18.70 -23.90 -6.60
CA LEU A 334 -18.19 -22.71 -5.90
C LEU A 334 -19.38 -21.94 -5.35
N CYS A 335 -19.32 -21.55 -4.07
CA CYS A 335 -20.37 -20.73 -3.48
C CYS A 335 -20.18 -19.26 -3.92
N GLU A 336 -19.00 -18.70 -3.62
CA GLU A 336 -18.67 -17.30 -3.87
C GLU A 336 -17.14 -17.15 -3.96
N VAL A 337 -16.64 -16.27 -4.83
CA VAL A 337 -15.20 -16.06 -5.08
C VAL A 337 -14.88 -14.58 -4.95
N PHE A 338 -14.38 -14.19 -3.77
CA PHE A 338 -13.89 -12.83 -3.55
C PHE A 338 -12.43 -12.70 -3.95
N MET A 339 -12.12 -11.71 -4.77
CA MET A 339 -10.77 -11.35 -5.21
C MET A 339 -10.46 -9.94 -4.71
N TYR A 340 -9.61 -9.82 -3.71
CA TYR A 340 -9.22 -8.53 -3.16
C TYR A 340 -7.99 -7.98 -3.90
N GLY A 341 -8.18 -6.81 -4.51
CA GLY A 341 -7.19 -6.17 -5.36
C GLY A 341 -7.48 -4.69 -5.57
N ASP A 342 -6.71 -4.07 -6.46
CA ASP A 342 -6.88 -2.67 -6.83
C ASP A 342 -6.44 -2.40 -8.29
N CYS A 343 -6.49 -1.14 -8.70
CA CYS A 343 -6.04 -0.68 -10.01
C CYS A 343 -4.56 -1.00 -10.26
N VAL A 344 -4.24 -1.25 -11.53
CA VAL A 344 -2.86 -1.23 -12.01
C VAL A 344 -2.25 0.15 -11.73
N PRO A 345 -0.97 0.24 -11.29
CA PRO A 345 -0.30 1.53 -11.09
C PRO A 345 -0.41 2.44 -12.32
N GLY A 346 -0.85 3.67 -12.10
CA GLY A 346 -1.19 4.62 -13.16
C GLY A 346 -2.68 4.76 -13.46
N ASN A 347 -3.53 3.91 -12.88
CA ASN A 347 -4.98 4.01 -12.96
C ASN A 347 -5.64 4.20 -11.59
N TRP A 348 -6.81 4.85 -11.56
CA TRP A 348 -7.58 5.10 -10.34
C TRP A 348 -9.10 5.17 -10.58
N GLY A 349 -9.85 5.24 -9.48
CA GLY A 349 -11.31 5.17 -9.43
C GLY A 349 -11.81 3.75 -9.18
N LEU A 350 -13.11 3.60 -8.93
CA LEU A 350 -13.72 2.28 -8.66
C LEU A 350 -13.63 1.33 -9.86
N GLU A 351 -13.78 1.85 -11.07
CA GLU A 351 -13.65 1.06 -12.31
C GLU A 351 -12.21 1.06 -12.87
N CYS A 352 -11.28 1.81 -12.27
CA CYS A 352 -9.91 2.04 -12.76
C CYS A 352 -9.81 2.65 -14.16
N ASN A 353 -10.88 3.28 -14.65
CA ASN A 353 -10.94 3.90 -15.98
C ASN A 353 -10.24 5.27 -16.05
N ASN A 354 -9.92 5.89 -14.91
CA ASN A 354 -9.19 7.16 -14.87
C ASN A 354 -7.68 6.92 -14.86
N THR A 355 -6.91 7.81 -15.48
CA THR A 355 -5.43 7.81 -15.44
C THR A 355 -4.92 8.75 -14.35
N CYS A 356 -3.80 8.42 -13.69
CA CYS A 356 -3.14 9.29 -12.72
C CYS A 356 -2.70 10.63 -13.37
N PRO A 357 -2.62 11.73 -12.59
CA PRO A 357 -2.03 13.00 -13.04
C PRO A 357 -0.60 12.85 -13.56
N VAL A 358 -0.19 13.74 -14.48
CA VAL A 358 1.16 13.69 -15.10
C VAL A 358 2.28 14.00 -14.11
N GLU A 359 1.95 14.67 -13.00
CA GLU A 359 2.83 14.91 -11.85
C GLU A 359 3.12 13.65 -11.02
N CYS A 360 2.30 12.59 -11.15
CA CYS A 360 2.41 11.35 -10.39
C CYS A 360 1.93 10.10 -11.18
N PRO A 361 2.46 9.87 -12.40
CA PRO A 361 1.80 9.08 -13.44
C PRO A 361 1.68 7.58 -13.16
N GLY A 362 2.41 7.05 -12.18
CA GLY A 362 2.29 5.68 -11.67
C GLY A 362 2.07 5.60 -10.16
N SER A 363 1.87 6.74 -9.49
CA SER A 363 2.04 6.88 -8.04
C SER A 363 0.89 7.63 -7.34
N CYS A 364 -0.23 7.85 -8.03
CA CYS A 364 -1.45 8.38 -7.42
C CYS A 364 -2.19 7.35 -6.54
N HIS A 365 -3.08 7.82 -5.68
CA HIS A 365 -3.95 6.99 -4.85
C HIS A 365 -5.09 6.38 -5.67
N GLN A 366 -5.25 5.06 -5.62
CA GLN A 366 -6.13 4.30 -6.51
C GLN A 366 -7.62 4.61 -6.33
N GLY A 367 -8.06 5.13 -5.18
CA GLY A 367 -9.44 5.61 -5.00
C GLY A 367 -9.69 7.00 -5.57
N THR A 368 -8.76 7.94 -5.35
CA THR A 368 -9.03 9.39 -5.48
C THR A 368 -8.23 10.11 -6.58
N GLY A 369 -7.22 9.45 -7.17
CA GLY A 369 -6.33 10.08 -8.15
C GLY A 369 -5.34 11.09 -7.57
N THR A 370 -5.38 11.33 -6.26
CA THR A 370 -4.49 12.28 -5.57
C THR A 370 -3.06 11.75 -5.47
N CYS A 371 -2.07 12.62 -5.62
CA CYS A 371 -0.66 12.20 -5.62
C CYS A 371 -0.12 12.01 -4.20
N PHE A 372 0.54 10.89 -3.93
CA PHE A 372 1.38 10.70 -2.73
C PHE A 372 2.77 11.33 -2.89
N ILE A 373 3.26 11.34 -4.13
CA ILE A 373 4.58 11.83 -4.51
C ILE A 373 4.41 12.67 -5.77
N CYS A 374 4.75 13.94 -5.69
CA CYS A 374 4.79 14.86 -6.81
C CYS A 374 6.18 14.88 -7.44
N GLN A 375 6.30 14.69 -8.75
CA GLN A 375 7.57 14.85 -9.45
C GLN A 375 7.81 16.33 -9.79
N GLY A 376 8.89 16.91 -9.27
CA GLY A 376 9.27 18.31 -9.52
C GLY A 376 8.38 19.37 -8.88
N ARG A 377 7.58 18.97 -7.88
CA ARG A 377 6.66 19.84 -7.11
C ARG A 377 6.61 19.41 -5.64
N SER A 378 6.17 20.30 -4.75
CA SER A 378 6.35 20.18 -3.29
C SER A 378 5.08 20.00 -2.46
N ASP A 379 3.89 20.06 -3.07
CA ASP A 379 2.59 20.13 -2.41
C ASP A 379 1.61 18.97 -2.75
N PRO A 380 1.90 17.72 -2.35
CA PRO A 380 0.90 16.66 -2.28
C PRO A 380 -0.31 17.09 -1.42
N PRO A 381 -1.57 16.71 -1.75
CA PRO A 381 -1.98 15.84 -2.87
C PRO A 381 -2.04 16.48 -4.25
N LEU A 382 -1.97 17.82 -4.33
CA LEU A 382 -2.40 18.56 -5.53
C LEU A 382 -1.31 18.73 -6.57
N CYS A 383 -0.04 18.79 -6.16
CA CYS A 383 1.10 19.01 -7.04
C CYS A 383 0.92 20.27 -7.93
N ASN A 384 0.71 21.44 -7.32
CA ASN A 384 0.63 22.72 -8.03
C ASN A 384 1.94 23.52 -7.90
N THR A 385 2.64 23.40 -6.78
CA THR A 385 3.79 24.23 -6.39
C THR A 385 5.09 23.60 -6.86
N ALA A 386 5.63 24.09 -7.98
CA ALA A 386 6.92 23.66 -8.52
C ALA A 386 8.06 23.74 -7.49
N CYS A 387 9.10 22.91 -7.66
CA CYS A 387 10.25 22.95 -6.75
C CYS A 387 10.90 24.34 -6.70
N PRO A 388 11.36 24.77 -5.51
CA PRO A 388 12.27 25.90 -5.37
C PRO A 388 13.51 25.73 -6.25
N ASP A 389 14.11 26.83 -6.69
CA ASP A 389 15.34 26.78 -7.45
C ASP A 389 16.46 26.12 -6.63
N GLY A 390 17.26 25.26 -7.29
CA GLY A 390 18.23 24.40 -6.62
C GLY A 390 17.67 23.07 -6.09
N GLN A 391 16.36 22.81 -6.21
CA GLN A 391 15.73 21.56 -5.78
C GLN A 391 15.00 20.84 -6.92
N TRP A 392 14.95 19.51 -6.85
CA TRP A 392 14.34 18.66 -7.87
C TRP A 392 13.78 17.34 -7.32
N GLY A 393 13.07 16.62 -8.20
CA GLY A 393 12.66 15.23 -8.01
C GLY A 393 11.41 15.08 -7.13
N PRO A 394 11.25 13.89 -6.50
CA PRO A 394 10.12 13.56 -5.64
C PRO A 394 9.97 14.55 -4.47
N ASN A 395 8.82 15.24 -4.39
CA ASN A 395 8.51 16.21 -3.33
C ASN A 395 9.63 17.24 -3.06
N CYS A 396 10.46 17.53 -4.06
CA CYS A 396 11.63 18.42 -4.00
C CYS A 396 12.70 18.04 -2.96
N THR A 397 12.81 16.75 -2.61
CA THR A 397 13.76 16.29 -1.58
C THR A 397 15.22 16.30 -2.05
N ASN A 398 15.48 16.37 -3.35
CA ASN A 398 16.83 16.32 -3.91
C ASN A 398 17.36 17.72 -4.17
N GLN A 399 18.65 17.94 -3.92
CA GLN A 399 19.35 19.18 -4.29
C GLN A 399 20.01 19.03 -5.67
N CYS A 400 20.07 20.11 -6.45
CA CYS A 400 20.82 20.16 -7.69
C CYS A 400 22.32 19.91 -7.44
N SER A 401 23.01 19.31 -8.43
CA SER A 401 24.45 19.06 -8.31
C SER A 401 25.25 20.38 -8.29
N ILE A 402 26.31 20.43 -7.47
CA ILE A 402 27.29 21.53 -7.49
C ILE A 402 28.02 21.65 -8.84
N SER A 403 28.00 20.59 -9.65
CA SER A 403 28.51 20.60 -11.03
C SER A 403 27.62 21.38 -12.00
N CYS A 404 26.37 21.66 -11.63
CA CYS A 404 25.46 22.46 -12.46
C CYS A 404 25.81 23.95 -12.38
N TYR A 405 25.85 24.61 -13.53
CA TYR A 405 26.05 26.06 -13.58
C TYR A 405 24.96 26.78 -12.80
N ASP A 406 25.35 27.74 -11.96
CA ASP A 406 24.45 28.50 -11.08
C ASP A 406 23.61 27.60 -10.11
N GLY A 407 24.04 26.36 -9.86
CA GLY A 407 23.26 25.39 -9.07
C GLY A 407 21.91 25.01 -9.68
N SER A 408 21.71 25.29 -10.97
CA SER A 408 20.43 25.19 -11.66
C SER A 408 20.26 23.82 -12.32
N CYS A 409 19.13 23.18 -12.09
CA CYS A 409 18.81 21.89 -12.72
C CYS A 409 17.31 21.73 -12.99
N ASP A 410 16.98 20.89 -13.96
CA ASP A 410 15.61 20.53 -14.27
C ASP A 410 14.91 19.93 -13.05
N ARG A 411 13.75 20.49 -12.71
CA ARG A 411 13.04 20.21 -11.46
C ARG A 411 12.53 18.77 -11.37
N ILE A 412 12.42 18.03 -12.48
CA ILE A 412 11.95 16.63 -12.48
C ILE A 412 13.13 15.66 -12.45
N THR A 413 14.13 15.88 -13.29
CA THR A 413 15.22 14.92 -13.59
C THR A 413 16.53 15.21 -12.88
N GLY A 414 16.73 16.42 -12.34
CA GLY A 414 17.97 16.83 -11.69
C GLY A 414 19.13 17.12 -12.64
N GLN A 415 18.90 17.08 -13.95
CA GLN A 415 19.92 17.33 -14.97
C GLN A 415 20.18 18.84 -15.12
N CYS A 416 21.43 19.25 -15.31
CA CYS A 416 21.80 20.66 -15.30
C CYS A 416 21.25 21.38 -16.54
N ASP A 417 20.37 22.36 -16.34
CA ASP A 417 19.61 23.04 -17.39
C ASP A 417 20.34 24.27 -17.97
N LYS A 418 21.19 24.92 -17.17
CA LYS A 418 22.07 26.04 -17.58
C LYS A 418 23.50 25.61 -17.98
N GLY A 419 23.79 24.32 -18.08
CA GLY A 419 25.11 23.78 -18.39
C GLY A 419 25.97 23.45 -17.16
N CYS A 420 27.30 23.31 -17.35
CA CYS A 420 28.20 22.72 -16.36
C CYS A 420 29.33 23.65 -15.85
N ASN A 421 29.67 23.51 -14.57
CA ASN A 421 30.87 24.10 -13.96
C ASN A 421 32.12 23.26 -14.29
N GLY A 422 32.74 23.46 -15.45
CA GLY A 422 34.03 22.84 -15.81
C GLY A 422 33.98 21.39 -16.33
N PHE A 423 32.78 20.83 -16.51
CA PHE A 423 32.56 19.52 -17.15
C PHE A 423 32.18 19.69 -18.62
N ILE A 424 32.56 18.72 -19.46
CA ILE A 424 32.40 18.78 -20.92
C ILE A 424 31.16 18.05 -21.46
N ASN A 425 30.34 17.45 -20.58
CA ASN A 425 29.19 16.64 -20.94
C ASN A 425 27.86 17.12 -20.31
N PRO A 426 27.38 18.34 -20.64
CA PRO A 426 26.01 18.72 -20.31
C PRO A 426 25.00 17.75 -20.93
N PRO A 427 23.86 17.47 -20.27
CA PRO A 427 23.42 18.06 -18.98
C PRO A 427 23.85 17.24 -17.74
N PHE A 428 24.69 16.21 -17.90
CA PHE A 428 25.08 15.29 -16.81
C PHE A 428 26.21 15.82 -15.92
N CYS A 429 27.12 16.62 -16.48
CA CYS A 429 28.17 17.33 -15.76
C CYS A 429 29.01 16.45 -14.81
N ASN A 430 29.39 15.26 -15.27
CA ASN A 430 30.17 14.27 -14.51
C ASN A 430 31.47 13.82 -15.21
N THR A 431 31.74 14.26 -16.45
CA THR A 431 32.99 14.02 -17.17
C THR A 431 33.80 15.31 -17.26
N GLY A 432 34.92 15.35 -16.53
CA GLY A 432 35.84 16.49 -16.57
C GLY A 432 36.56 16.62 -17.91
N ALA A 433 37.04 17.82 -18.23
CA ALA A 433 37.90 18.02 -19.38
C ALA A 433 39.25 17.30 -19.16
N ALA A 434 39.53 16.27 -19.97
CA ALA A 434 40.86 15.66 -20.03
C ALA A 434 41.83 16.60 -20.77
N LEU A 435 42.25 17.68 -20.11
CA LEU A 435 43.34 18.53 -20.58
C LEU A 435 44.69 17.85 -20.23
N PRO A 436 45.57 17.59 -21.21
CA PRO A 436 46.90 17.09 -20.91
C PRO A 436 47.72 18.18 -20.19
N GLY A 437 48.02 17.96 -18.90
CA GLY A 437 49.03 18.73 -18.16
C GLY A 437 48.57 19.59 -16.98
N LEU A 438 47.33 19.47 -16.51
CA LEU A 438 46.88 20.13 -15.26
C LEU A 438 46.40 19.10 -14.23
N VAL A 439 46.96 19.19 -13.03
CA VAL A 439 46.64 18.30 -11.89
C VAL A 439 45.28 18.71 -11.33
N ALA A 440 44.38 17.74 -11.14
CA ALA A 440 43.09 17.99 -10.51
C ALA A 440 43.26 18.32 -9.01
N PRO A 441 42.43 19.21 -8.42
CA PRO A 441 42.39 19.37 -6.97
C PRO A 441 41.82 18.10 -6.32
N ASP A 442 42.41 17.68 -5.19
CA ASP A 442 42.07 16.43 -4.51
C ASP A 442 40.58 16.35 -4.14
N SER A 443 39.84 15.50 -4.83
CA SER A 443 38.45 15.17 -4.50
C SER A 443 38.39 14.13 -3.39
N ALA A 444 38.47 14.60 -2.15
CA ALA A 444 38.18 13.80 -0.95
C ALA A 444 36.67 13.57 -0.80
N ALA A 445 36.13 12.58 -1.51
CA ALA A 445 34.78 12.07 -1.32
C ALA A 445 34.77 10.54 -1.48
N GLY A 446 34.78 9.82 -0.36
CA GLY A 446 34.68 8.37 -0.36
C GLY A 446 33.26 7.92 -0.71
N ALA A 447 33.08 7.35 -1.90
CA ALA A 447 31.92 6.53 -2.22
C ALA A 447 32.29 5.06 -2.03
N MET A 448 31.79 4.49 -0.94
CA MET A 448 31.89 3.06 -0.65
C MET A 448 30.71 2.37 -1.33
N ASP A 449 30.95 1.67 -2.45
CA ASP A 449 29.95 0.83 -3.10
C ASP A 449 30.38 -0.64 -3.08
N THR A 450 29.41 -1.53 -2.91
CA THR A 450 29.61 -2.96 -2.69
C THR A 450 28.67 -3.78 -3.57
N SER A 451 29.25 -4.75 -4.29
CA SER A 451 28.60 -5.77 -5.13
C SER A 451 28.15 -5.26 -6.52
N LYS A 452 28.19 -6.03 -7.62
CA LYS A 452 28.23 -7.51 -7.76
C LYS A 452 29.12 -8.03 -8.91
N ASP A 453 29.78 -9.16 -8.60
CA ASP A 453 29.91 -10.41 -9.39
C ASP A 453 30.14 -10.44 -10.93
N ASN A 454 31.33 -10.96 -11.27
CA ASN A 454 31.53 -12.28 -11.92
C ASN A 454 31.32 -12.44 -13.44
N GLN A 455 32.42 -12.65 -14.19
CA GLN A 455 32.61 -13.88 -14.99
C GLN A 455 34.09 -14.17 -15.39
N ASN A 456 34.53 -15.40 -15.10
CA ASN A 456 35.65 -16.19 -15.65
C ASN A 456 36.66 -15.56 -16.65
N VAL A 457 37.96 -15.56 -16.28
CA VAL A 457 39.05 -16.28 -16.99
C VAL A 457 40.17 -16.67 -15.99
N THR A 458 40.69 -17.89 -16.10
CA THR A 458 41.97 -18.38 -15.54
C THR A 458 42.77 -19.10 -16.66
N PRO A 459 44.07 -19.44 -16.54
CA PRO A 459 45.02 -19.27 -15.42
C PRO A 459 46.40 -18.65 -15.82
N LEU A 460 47.30 -18.40 -14.85
CA LEU A 460 48.65 -19.02 -14.77
C LEU A 460 49.59 -18.46 -13.67
N SER A 461 50.22 -19.40 -12.94
CA SER A 461 51.53 -19.34 -12.24
C SER A 461 51.89 -18.19 -11.27
N CYS A 462 51.99 -18.55 -9.99
CA CYS A 462 52.93 -17.96 -9.02
C CYS A 462 54.30 -18.70 -9.11
N PRO A 463 55.43 -18.11 -8.68
CA PRO A 463 55.96 -18.57 -7.37
C PRO A 463 56.70 -17.51 -6.51
N GLN A 464 56.50 -17.62 -5.19
CA GLN A 464 57.51 -17.63 -4.09
C GLN A 464 58.69 -16.61 -4.11
N CYS A 465 58.86 -15.80 -3.04
CA CYS A 465 59.78 -16.09 -1.89
C CYS A 465 60.20 -14.87 -1.03
N THR A 466 60.07 -15.04 0.29
CA THR A 466 60.96 -14.63 1.42
C THR A 466 61.47 -13.19 1.65
N ALA A 467 61.60 -12.88 2.95
CA ALA A 467 62.11 -11.61 3.50
C ALA A 467 63.62 -11.65 3.86
N GLN A 468 64.25 -10.47 3.96
CA GLN A 468 65.57 -10.24 4.59
C GLN A 468 65.61 -8.86 5.27
N VAL A 469 66.49 -8.72 6.28
CA VAL A 469 66.69 -7.51 7.12
C VAL A 469 68.18 -7.17 7.21
N SER A 470 68.56 -5.88 7.05
CA SER A 470 69.82 -5.25 7.54
C SER A 470 69.87 -3.78 7.02
N THR A 471 69.89 -2.69 7.82
CA THR A 471 70.83 -2.10 8.82
C THR A 471 71.85 -1.09 8.26
N SER A 472 72.18 -0.07 9.10
CA SER A 472 73.26 0.96 8.99
C SER A 472 72.88 2.29 8.28
N THR A 473 73.38 3.50 8.65
CA THR A 473 74.13 3.97 9.84
C THR A 473 73.99 5.50 10.03
N THR A 474 74.16 6.00 11.27
CA THR A 474 74.13 7.42 11.72
C THR A 474 75.43 8.23 11.39
N PRO A 475 75.48 9.59 11.44
CA PRO A 475 75.66 10.33 12.72
C PRO A 475 74.96 11.72 12.85
N ARG A 476 75.16 12.36 14.01
CA ARG A 476 74.42 13.51 14.61
C ARG A 476 75.10 14.87 14.38
N ILE A 477 74.34 15.96 14.59
CA ILE A 477 74.80 17.16 15.34
C ILE A 477 73.73 17.55 16.40
N ARG A 478 74.18 18.10 17.55
CA ARG A 478 73.38 18.62 18.68
C ARG A 478 73.43 20.15 18.74
N ALA A 479 72.37 20.76 19.26
CA ALA A 479 72.45 21.95 20.13
C ALA A 479 71.37 21.82 21.23
N VAL A 480 71.58 22.45 22.39
CA VAL A 480 70.85 22.20 23.66
C VAL A 480 70.62 23.53 24.41
N PHE A 481 69.71 23.50 25.39
CA PHE A 481 69.37 24.50 26.43
C PHE A 481 68.27 25.52 26.08
N SER A 482 67.43 25.98 27.01
CA SER A 482 66.88 25.45 28.29
C SER A 482 65.97 26.54 28.90
N LEU A 483 64.89 26.17 29.60
CA LEU A 483 64.43 26.70 30.91
C LEU A 483 62.90 26.47 31.13
N ASP A 484 62.59 25.44 31.92
CA ASP A 484 61.38 25.33 32.76
C ASP A 484 61.63 26.11 34.11
N PRO A 485 60.73 26.20 35.14
CA PRO A 485 59.56 25.35 35.44
C PRO A 485 58.33 25.97 36.20
N VAL A 486 57.44 25.07 36.69
CA VAL A 486 56.39 25.20 37.76
C VAL A 486 55.14 26.07 37.42
N ARG A 487 53.87 25.75 37.78
CA ARG A 487 53.34 24.98 38.93
C ARG A 487 51.86 24.52 38.79
N THR A 488 51.50 23.40 39.45
CA THR A 488 50.15 22.93 39.88
C THR A 488 50.21 22.62 41.40
N PRO A 489 49.21 22.09 42.18
CA PRO A 489 47.73 21.94 42.04
C PRO A 489 46.83 22.26 43.32
N ILE A 490 45.49 22.44 43.14
CA ILE A 490 44.31 22.15 44.05
C ILE A 490 44.18 22.95 45.43
N PRO A 491 43.29 22.64 46.44
CA PRO A 491 42.08 23.39 46.89
C PRO A 491 42.16 24.08 48.31
N PRO A 492 41.08 24.67 48.96
CA PRO A 492 39.96 23.96 49.67
C PRO A 492 38.59 24.74 49.79
N CYS A 493 37.78 24.50 50.85
CA CYS A 493 36.41 25.01 51.15
C CYS A 493 36.32 26.17 52.17
N ASN A 494 35.15 26.85 52.32
CA ASN A 494 34.45 27.09 53.63
C ASN A 494 33.12 27.90 53.55
N SER A 495 32.27 27.73 54.57
CA SER A 495 31.02 28.49 54.86
C SER A 495 31.26 29.68 55.82
N PRO A 496 30.24 30.53 56.09
CA PRO A 496 29.56 30.43 57.39
C PRO A 496 28.05 30.83 57.43
N THR A 497 27.36 30.45 58.52
CA THR A 497 26.07 31.02 59.00
C THR A 497 26.33 31.90 60.25
N PRO A 498 25.39 32.77 60.70
CA PRO A 498 24.47 32.36 61.78
C PRO A 498 23.06 33.04 61.86
N GLY A 499 22.08 32.28 62.41
CA GLY A 499 20.99 32.75 63.30
C GLY A 499 19.69 33.33 62.68
N THR A 500 18.49 33.23 63.29
CA THR A 500 17.98 32.50 64.49
C THR A 500 16.43 32.56 64.51
N GLU A 501 15.76 31.45 64.88
CA GLU A 501 14.43 31.31 65.58
C GLU A 501 13.17 32.04 65.00
N GLU A 502 11.89 31.63 65.18
CA GLU A 502 11.20 30.75 66.15
C GLU A 502 10.06 29.90 65.50
N GLY A 503 9.67 28.79 66.15
CA GLY A 503 8.29 28.57 66.64
C GLY A 503 7.15 28.03 65.73
N PRO A 504 6.44 26.94 66.12
CA PRO A 504 5.28 26.38 65.38
C PRO A 504 3.93 26.49 66.11
N THR A 505 2.80 26.27 65.40
CA THR A 505 1.49 25.93 66.03
C THR A 505 0.68 24.89 65.25
N PHE A 506 -0.09 24.09 66.00
CA PHE A 506 -0.90 22.93 65.60
C PHE A 506 -2.38 23.29 65.34
N LEU A 507 -3.18 22.25 65.00
CA LEU A 507 -4.65 22.15 64.85
C LEU A 507 -5.10 22.16 63.37
N GLY A 508 -5.98 21.27 62.88
CA GLY A 508 -6.73 20.18 63.50
C GLY A 508 -8.18 20.15 62.99
N GLY A 509 -8.63 19.07 62.34
CA GLY A 509 -10.03 18.97 61.90
C GLY A 509 -10.35 17.85 60.89
N CYS A 510 -11.11 16.84 61.33
CA CYS A 510 -11.87 15.94 60.45
C CYS A 510 -13.30 16.48 60.25
N PHE A 511 -13.98 16.19 59.12
CA PHE A 511 -15.30 15.51 59.09
C PHE A 511 -15.92 15.34 57.68
N SER A 512 -16.59 14.19 57.50
CA SER A 512 -17.72 13.81 56.63
C SER A 512 -17.97 14.38 55.22
N LEU A 513 -17.97 13.45 54.26
CA LEU A 513 -19.13 13.00 53.46
C LEU A 513 -20.40 13.88 53.44
N LYS A 514 -20.87 14.20 52.22
CA LYS A 514 -22.31 14.24 51.90
C LYS A 514 -22.58 13.89 50.43
N LYS A 515 -23.36 12.82 50.20
CA LYS A 515 -24.16 12.65 48.97
C LYS A 515 -25.29 13.67 48.98
N PHE A 516 -25.68 14.15 47.80
CA PHE A 516 -27.08 14.44 47.49
C PHE A 516 -27.41 13.88 46.09
N ASN A 517 -28.70 13.64 45.86
CA ASN A 517 -29.24 12.83 44.77
C ASN A 517 -29.06 13.46 43.38
#